data_AF-A0A1E7JD16-F1
#
_entry.id   AF-A0A1E7JD16-F1
#
_cell.length_a   1.000
_cell.length_b   1.000
_cell.length_c   1.000
_cell.angle_alpha   90.00
_cell.angle_beta   90.00
_cell.angle_gamma   90.00
#
_symmetry.space_group_name_H-M   'P 1'
#
loop_
_entity.id
_entity.type
_entity.pdbx_description
1 polymer ?
#
loop_
_entity_poly.entity_id
_entity_poly.type
_entity_poly.pdbx_seq_one_letter_code
_entity_poly.pdbx_strand_id
1 'polypeptide(L)'
;MHYSNYKRQPRGGPDLPESLYIRLSFCCSRENCRRRTLPNSTLFMDRRVYFRVVILIITTLGQNKPQEYSKNMLSNLLGSSRKTITRWLAYFREIFPRSRTWKKIRGIVNPTVLNQALPGSLVEYYLKHIPSVEGAIIDCLRLLTTGSPTVKTMG
;
A
#
# COMPACT_ATOMS: atom_id res chain seq x y z
N MET A 1 -4.62 12.31 -24.47
CA MET A 1 -3.97 11.58 -23.35
C MET A 1 -3.24 10.39 -23.95
N HIS A 2 -1.95 10.20 -23.66
CA HIS A 2 -1.14 9.12 -24.24
C HIS A 2 -0.76 8.06 -23.21
N TYR A 3 -0.67 6.80 -23.64
CA TYR A 3 -0.08 5.72 -22.86
C TYR A 3 1.44 5.93 -22.81
N SER A 4 2.02 5.93 -21.62
CA SER A 4 3.46 6.14 -21.40
C SER A 4 3.94 5.29 -20.22
N ASN A 5 3.72 3.98 -20.34
CA ASN A 5 4.15 2.98 -19.37
C ASN A 5 5.67 2.97 -19.25
N TYR A 6 6.19 2.60 -18.08
CA TYR A 6 7.64 2.57 -17.84
C TYR A 6 8.02 1.45 -16.85
N LYS A 7 9.21 0.88 -17.06
CA LYS A 7 9.78 -0.14 -16.18
C LYS A 7 10.11 0.47 -14.81
N ARG A 8 9.84 -0.28 -13.76
CA ARG A 8 10.20 -0.02 -12.37
C ARG A 8 11.24 -1.03 -11.90
N GLN A 9 11.91 -0.69 -10.82
CA GLN A 9 12.77 -1.60 -10.06
C GLN A 9 12.35 -1.52 -8.59
N PRO A 10 11.19 -2.12 -8.24
CA PRO A 10 10.71 -2.10 -6.86
C PRO A 10 11.64 -2.91 -5.95
N ARG A 11 11.85 -2.42 -4.73
CA ARG A 11 12.71 -3.02 -3.71
C ARG A 11 11.91 -3.81 -2.67
N GLY A 12 12.59 -4.75 -2.02
CA GLY A 12 12.14 -5.43 -0.81
C GLY A 12 11.18 -6.60 -1.03
N GLY A 13 10.97 -7.05 -2.27
CA GLY A 13 10.17 -8.22 -2.59
C GLY A 13 10.97 -9.23 -3.40
N PRO A 14 10.36 -10.37 -3.77
CA PRO A 14 11.02 -11.40 -4.55
C PRO A 14 11.31 -10.92 -5.97
N ASP A 15 12.19 -11.64 -6.66
CA ASP A 15 12.37 -11.48 -8.10
C ASP A 15 11.12 -12.00 -8.83
N LEU A 16 10.43 -11.10 -9.52
CA LEU A 16 9.25 -11.39 -10.33
C LEU A 16 9.58 -11.28 -11.83
N PRO A 17 8.76 -11.89 -12.70
CA PRO A 17 8.85 -11.68 -14.14
C PRO A 17 8.87 -10.19 -14.51
N GLU A 18 9.72 -9.81 -15.46
CA GLU A 18 9.91 -8.42 -15.87
C GLU A 18 8.62 -7.72 -16.32
N SER A 19 7.68 -8.48 -16.87
CA SER A 19 6.34 -7.99 -17.25
C SER A 19 5.57 -7.38 -16.07
N LEU A 20 5.80 -7.87 -14.85
CA LEU A 20 5.20 -7.34 -13.61
C LEU A 20 5.90 -6.07 -13.10
N TYR A 21 7.05 -5.71 -13.67
CA TYR A 21 7.78 -4.48 -13.33
C TYR A 21 7.32 -3.27 -14.13
N ILE A 22 6.27 -3.40 -14.95
CA ILE A 22 5.75 -2.28 -15.74
C ILE A 22 4.76 -1.46 -14.92
N ARG A 23 5.07 -0.16 -14.71
CA ARG A 23 4.12 0.80 -14.14
C ARG A 23 3.30 1.43 -15.26
N LEU A 24 2.00 1.14 -15.23
CA LEU A 24 1.04 1.82 -16.09
C LEU A 24 1.00 3.31 -15.80
N SER A 25 0.94 4.13 -16.85
CA SER A 25 0.94 5.58 -16.74
C SER A 25 0.34 6.23 -17.97
N PHE A 26 -0.41 7.29 -17.73
CA PHE A 26 -0.88 8.19 -18.77
C PHE A 26 -0.13 9.51 -18.71
N CYS A 27 0.23 10.06 -19.86
CA CYS A 27 0.83 11.38 -19.99
C CYS A 27 -0.13 12.36 -20.66
N CYS A 28 -0.03 13.64 -20.28
CA CYS A 28 -0.70 14.71 -21.00
C CYS A 28 -0.21 14.75 -22.46
N SER A 29 -1.12 14.98 -23.40
CA SER A 29 -0.82 15.11 -24.83
C SER A 29 -0.49 16.54 -25.26
N ARG A 30 -0.60 17.52 -24.36
CA ARG A 30 -0.25 18.91 -24.64
C ARG A 30 1.26 19.04 -24.74
N GLU A 31 1.72 19.74 -25.77
CA GLU A 31 3.13 20.07 -25.97
C GLU A 31 3.72 20.72 -24.70
N ASN A 32 4.95 20.32 -24.35
CA ASN A 32 5.66 20.73 -23.13
C ASN A 32 4.99 20.38 -21.78
N CYS A 33 3.90 19.59 -21.75
CA CYS A 33 3.29 19.14 -20.51
C CYS A 33 3.82 17.76 -20.06
N ARG A 34 4.55 17.71 -18.94
CA ARG A 34 5.07 16.45 -18.35
C ARG A 34 4.17 15.84 -17.27
N ARG A 35 2.91 16.28 -17.18
CA ARG A 35 1.97 15.78 -16.16
C ARG A 35 1.61 14.32 -16.44
N ARG A 36 1.71 13.49 -15.41
CA ARG A 36 1.36 12.06 -15.45
C ARG A 36 0.22 11.74 -14.50
N THR A 37 -0.67 10.86 -14.94
CA THR A 37 -1.68 10.21 -14.09
C THR A 37 -1.31 8.73 -13.98
N LEU A 38 -1.18 8.24 -12.76
CA LEU A 38 -0.88 6.83 -12.51
C LEU A 38 -2.18 6.11 -12.14
N PRO A 39 -2.62 5.09 -12.89
CA PRO A 39 -3.67 4.19 -12.46
C PRO A 39 -3.30 3.53 -11.12
N ASN A 40 -4.34 3.08 -10.42
CA ASN A 40 -4.18 2.30 -9.20
C ASN A 40 -3.42 0.99 -9.50
N SER A 41 -2.62 0.53 -8.55
CA SER A 41 -1.83 -0.70 -8.69
C SER A 41 -1.70 -1.41 -7.35
N THR A 42 -1.81 -2.72 -7.39
CA THR A 42 -1.53 -3.61 -6.27
C THR A 42 -0.04 -3.77 -6.03
N LEU A 43 0.80 -3.63 -7.06
CA LEU A 43 2.26 -3.79 -6.96
C LEU A 43 2.97 -2.51 -6.49
N PHE A 44 2.59 -1.33 -7.00
CA PHE A 44 3.31 -0.09 -6.68
C PHE A 44 2.44 0.97 -6.02
N MET A 45 2.98 1.57 -4.96
CA MET A 45 2.39 2.68 -4.25
C MET A 45 2.96 4.01 -4.74
N ASP A 46 2.18 4.72 -5.56
CA ASP A 46 2.55 6.01 -6.14
C ASP A 46 3.95 6.01 -6.79
N ARG A 47 4.84 6.88 -6.31
CA ARG A 47 6.22 7.04 -6.78
C ARG A 47 7.23 6.26 -5.94
N ARG A 48 6.81 5.54 -4.89
CA ARG A 48 7.73 4.82 -4.00
C ARG A 48 8.43 3.69 -4.75
N VAL A 49 9.69 3.43 -4.36
CA VAL A 49 10.56 2.41 -4.97
C VAL A 49 10.48 1.06 -4.27
N TYR A 50 9.40 0.79 -3.52
CA TYR A 50 9.17 -0.46 -2.82
C TYR A 50 7.84 -1.05 -3.28
N PHE A 51 7.73 -2.37 -3.25
CA PHE A 51 6.43 -3.01 -3.46
C PHE A 51 5.42 -2.52 -2.42
N ARG A 52 4.17 -2.39 -2.84
CA ARG A 52 3.08 -1.95 -1.98
C ARG A 52 2.88 -2.90 -0.79
N VAL A 53 2.96 -4.21 -1.02
CA VAL A 53 2.85 -5.23 0.04
C VAL A 53 3.94 -5.08 1.09
N VAL A 54 5.16 -4.77 0.68
CA VAL A 54 6.29 -4.55 1.59
C VAL A 54 6.02 -3.34 2.49
N ILE A 55 5.56 -2.23 1.90
CA ILE A 55 5.20 -1.04 2.65
C ILE A 55 4.06 -1.37 3.65
N LEU A 56 3.05 -2.13 3.21
CA LEU A 56 1.91 -2.53 4.03
C LEU A 56 2.38 -3.35 5.25
N ILE A 57 3.09 -4.44 5.03
CA ILE A 57 3.58 -5.34 6.09
C ILE A 57 4.43 -4.58 7.09
N ILE A 58 5.37 -3.76 6.63
CA ILE A 58 6.34 -3.08 7.49
C ILE A 58 5.68 -2.01 8.34
N THR A 59 4.69 -1.30 7.78
CA THR A 59 3.93 -0.32 8.53
C THR A 59 3.01 -0.99 9.55
N THR A 60 2.40 -2.12 9.22
CA THR A 60 1.63 -2.94 10.17
C THR A 60 2.50 -3.47 11.32
N LEU A 61 3.64 -4.10 11.01
CA LEU A 61 4.56 -4.62 12.03
C LEU A 61 5.09 -3.52 12.93
N GLY A 62 5.54 -2.41 12.35
CA GLY A 62 6.05 -1.27 13.11
C GLY A 62 5.01 -0.55 13.96
N GLN A 63 3.72 -0.72 13.69
CA GLN A 63 2.62 -0.18 14.49
C GLN A 63 2.19 -1.13 15.61
N ASN A 64 1.94 -2.39 15.26
CA ASN A 64 1.25 -3.32 16.16
C ASN A 64 2.23 -4.06 17.07
N LYS A 65 3.50 -4.14 16.66
CA LYS A 65 4.55 -4.88 17.38
C LYS A 65 5.84 -4.07 17.51
N PRO A 66 5.81 -2.84 18.04
CA PRO A 66 6.97 -1.95 18.07
C PRO A 66 8.12 -2.46 18.95
N GLN A 67 7.83 -3.32 19.93
CA GLN A 67 8.84 -3.95 20.79
C GLN A 67 9.57 -5.09 20.07
N GLU A 68 8.86 -5.90 19.28
CA GLU A 68 9.45 -6.98 18.47
C GLU A 68 10.15 -6.43 17.21
N TYR A 69 9.53 -5.44 16.56
CA TYR A 69 9.97 -4.89 15.27
C TYR A 69 10.37 -3.42 15.40
N SER A 70 11.53 -3.19 16.00
CA SER A 70 12.10 -1.85 16.07
C SER A 70 12.35 -1.28 14.66
N LYS A 71 12.36 0.06 14.55
CA LYS A 71 12.68 0.72 13.28
C LYS A 71 14.06 0.32 12.74
N ASN A 72 15.03 0.03 13.62
CA ASN A 72 16.35 -0.46 13.23
C ASN A 72 16.26 -1.85 12.59
N MET A 73 15.55 -2.78 13.24
CA MET A 73 15.36 -4.14 12.70
C MET A 73 14.67 -4.09 11.33
N LEU A 74 13.57 -3.34 11.21
CA LEU A 74 12.85 -3.17 9.95
C LEU A 74 13.71 -2.50 8.86
N SER A 75 14.62 -1.59 9.25
CA SER A 75 15.58 -0.94 8.35
C SER A 75 16.50 -1.98 7.73
N ASN A 76 17.08 -2.83 8.58
CA ASN A 76 18.04 -3.86 8.19
C ASN A 76 17.39 -4.95 7.33
N LEU A 77 16.20 -5.42 7.73
CA LEU A 77 15.46 -6.46 7.00
C LEU A 77 15.15 -6.07 5.54
N LEU A 78 14.91 -4.78 5.28
CA LEU A 78 14.47 -4.29 3.97
C LEU A 78 15.57 -3.64 3.12
N GLY A 79 16.77 -3.45 3.66
CA GLY A 79 17.76 -2.55 3.07
C GLY A 79 17.21 -1.13 2.85
N SER A 80 16.35 -0.66 3.75
CA SER A 80 15.74 0.68 3.71
C SER A 80 16.32 1.54 4.83
N SER A 81 16.11 2.87 4.78
CA SER A 81 16.51 3.74 5.89
C SER A 81 15.43 3.82 6.97
N ARG A 82 15.82 3.97 8.23
CA ARG A 82 14.90 4.32 9.34
C ARG A 82 14.03 5.55 9.04
N LYS A 83 14.57 6.52 8.31
CA LYS A 83 13.86 7.73 7.88
C LYS A 83 12.74 7.37 6.91
N THR A 84 12.99 6.44 5.99
CA THR A 84 11.98 5.90 5.07
C THR A 84 10.82 5.25 5.83
N ILE A 85 11.13 4.37 6.79
CA ILE A 85 10.12 3.69 7.60
C ILE A 85 9.30 4.71 8.42
N THR A 86 9.98 5.66 9.08
CA THR A 86 9.30 6.72 9.85
C THR A 86 8.36 7.54 8.97
N ARG A 87 8.78 7.88 7.74
CA ARG A 87 7.92 8.59 6.77
C ARG A 87 6.71 7.78 6.35
N TRP A 88 6.83 6.46 6.23
CA TRP A 88 5.70 5.59 5.89
C TRP A 88 4.69 5.50 7.04
N LEU A 89 5.18 5.30 8.27
CA LEU A 89 4.34 5.30 9.47
C LEU A 89 3.60 6.64 9.63
N ALA A 90 4.30 7.77 9.49
CA ALA A 90 3.70 9.10 9.55
C ALA A 90 2.67 9.30 8.43
N TYR A 91 2.98 8.88 7.19
CA TYR A 91 2.04 8.95 6.07
C TYR A 91 0.73 8.21 6.40
N PHE A 92 0.78 6.98 6.92
CA PHE A 92 -0.44 6.22 7.19
C PHE A 92 -1.20 6.73 8.41
N ARG A 93 -0.51 7.33 9.37
CA ARG A 93 -1.14 7.95 10.55
C ARG A 93 -1.81 9.29 10.22
N GLU A 94 -1.20 10.09 9.35
CA GLU A 94 -1.57 11.52 9.21
C GLU A 94 -2.17 11.86 7.84
N ILE A 95 -1.65 11.27 6.76
CA ILE A 95 -2.01 11.68 5.40
C ILE A 95 -3.06 10.73 4.83
N PHE A 96 -2.83 9.42 4.91
CA PHE A 96 -3.71 8.42 4.36
C PHE A 96 -5.15 8.49 4.90
N PRO A 97 -5.42 8.67 6.21
CA PRO A 97 -6.78 8.72 6.72
C PRO A 97 -7.56 9.95 6.22
N ARG A 98 -6.87 10.98 5.76
CA ARG A 98 -7.47 12.20 5.16
C ARG A 98 -7.61 12.10 3.65
N SER A 99 -7.00 11.08 3.02
CA SER A 99 -6.99 10.89 1.58
C SER A 99 -8.39 10.57 1.03
N ARG A 100 -8.64 10.94 -0.23
CA ARG A 100 -9.88 10.58 -0.93
C ARG A 100 -10.08 9.06 -1.01
N THR A 101 -8.98 8.31 -1.18
CA THR A 101 -9.00 6.85 -1.21
C THR A 101 -9.53 6.27 0.10
N TRP A 102 -8.98 6.69 1.24
CA TRP A 102 -9.47 6.21 2.52
C TRP A 102 -10.89 6.68 2.81
N LYS A 103 -11.27 7.92 2.51
CA LYS A 103 -12.64 8.40 2.73
C LYS A 103 -13.68 7.53 1.99
N LYS A 104 -13.37 7.06 0.79
CA LYS A 104 -14.21 6.09 0.06
C LYS A 104 -14.27 4.74 0.76
N ILE A 105 -13.10 4.19 1.10
CA ILE A 105 -13.00 2.89 1.80
C ILE A 105 -13.68 2.94 3.17
N ARG A 106 -13.57 4.06 3.88
CA ARG A 106 -14.08 4.19 5.24
C ARG A 106 -15.59 3.95 5.29
N GLY A 107 -16.34 4.36 4.26
CA GLY A 107 -17.78 4.13 4.21
C GLY A 107 -18.21 2.66 4.06
N ILE A 108 -17.28 1.76 3.72
CA ILE A 108 -17.58 0.34 3.43
C ILE A 108 -16.87 -0.64 4.37
N VAL A 109 -15.93 -0.18 5.20
CA VAL A 109 -15.22 -1.03 6.17
C VAL A 109 -15.89 -0.98 7.54
N ASN A 110 -15.77 -2.09 8.28
CA ASN A 110 -16.33 -2.24 9.62
C ASN A 110 -15.86 -1.11 10.57
N PRO A 111 -16.73 -0.60 11.47
CA PRO A 111 -16.37 0.45 12.41
C PRO A 111 -15.18 0.16 13.34
N THR A 112 -14.86 -1.11 13.56
CA THR A 112 -13.69 -1.53 14.36
C THR A 112 -12.35 -1.17 13.71
N VAL A 113 -12.33 -0.85 12.41
CA VAL A 113 -11.12 -0.40 11.72
C VAL A 113 -10.83 1.07 12.06
N LEU A 114 -9.90 1.27 12.99
CA LEU A 114 -9.54 2.58 13.52
C LEU A 114 -8.66 3.39 12.55
N ASN A 115 -9.06 4.63 12.26
CA ASN A 115 -8.35 5.56 11.37
C ASN A 115 -6.92 5.86 11.84
N GLN A 116 -6.73 6.03 13.15
CA GLN A 116 -5.45 6.37 13.78
C GLN A 116 -4.45 5.21 13.78
N ALA A 117 -4.92 3.99 13.53
CA ALA A 117 -4.12 2.76 13.54
C ALA A 117 -3.97 2.16 12.14
N LEU A 118 -4.17 2.94 11.07
CA LEU A 118 -3.95 2.47 9.70
C LEU A 118 -2.46 2.36 9.37
N PRO A 119 -2.06 1.37 8.55
CA PRO A 119 -2.91 0.33 7.98
C PRO A 119 -3.09 -0.89 8.90
N GLY A 120 -2.44 -0.92 10.07
CA GLY A 120 -2.46 -2.04 11.01
C GLY A 120 -3.85 -2.55 11.36
N SER A 121 -4.77 -1.68 11.76
CA SER A 121 -6.15 -2.05 12.13
C SER A 121 -6.92 -2.70 10.98
N LEU A 122 -6.67 -2.28 9.74
CA LEU A 122 -7.31 -2.86 8.57
C LEU A 122 -6.74 -4.26 8.29
N VAL A 123 -5.42 -4.43 8.39
CA VAL A 123 -4.77 -5.74 8.21
C VAL A 123 -5.24 -6.72 9.29
N GLU A 124 -5.29 -6.30 10.55
CA GLU A 124 -5.81 -7.13 11.65
C GLU A 124 -7.26 -7.53 11.44
N TYR A 125 -8.10 -6.61 10.95
CA TYR A 125 -9.48 -6.93 10.60
C TYR A 125 -9.53 -8.05 9.55
N TYR A 126 -8.79 -7.94 8.46
CA TYR A 126 -8.75 -9.00 7.44
C TYR A 126 -8.18 -10.32 7.96
N LEU A 127 -7.11 -10.30 8.75
CA LEU A 127 -6.53 -11.51 9.35
C LEU A 127 -7.49 -12.25 10.28
N LYS A 128 -8.45 -11.55 10.91
CA LYS A 128 -9.47 -12.16 11.76
C LYS A 128 -10.63 -12.80 10.98
N HIS A 129 -10.88 -12.34 9.75
CA HIS A 129 -12.08 -12.74 8.97
C HIS A 129 -11.76 -13.58 7.73
N ILE A 130 -10.49 -13.62 7.31
CA ILE A 130 -10.05 -14.45 6.19
C ILE A 130 -9.13 -15.56 6.73
N PRO A 131 -9.46 -16.85 6.51
CA PRO A 131 -8.69 -17.97 7.07
C PRO A 131 -7.22 -18.03 6.64
N SER A 132 -6.92 -17.58 5.42
CA SER A 132 -5.57 -17.54 4.89
C SER A 132 -4.92 -16.17 5.12
N VAL A 133 -3.69 -16.17 5.65
CA VAL A 133 -2.86 -14.96 5.77
C VAL A 133 -2.64 -14.32 4.41
N GLU A 134 -2.36 -15.12 3.38
CA GLU A 134 -2.15 -14.63 2.02
C GLU A 134 -3.44 -14.01 1.47
N GLY A 135 -4.59 -14.67 1.67
CA GLY A 135 -5.90 -14.16 1.29
C GLY A 135 -6.21 -12.82 1.96
N ALA A 136 -5.95 -12.71 3.27
CA ALA A 136 -6.13 -11.49 4.05
C ALA A 136 -5.30 -10.32 3.48
N ILE A 137 -4.03 -10.57 3.18
CA ILE A 137 -3.14 -9.54 2.62
C ILE A 137 -3.56 -9.16 1.19
N ILE A 138 -3.92 -10.14 0.36
CA ILE A 138 -4.38 -9.90 -1.02
C ILE A 138 -5.64 -9.04 -1.03
N ASP A 139 -6.64 -9.36 -0.22
CA ASP A 139 -7.89 -8.61 -0.18
C ASP A 139 -7.71 -7.21 0.45
N CYS A 140 -6.87 -7.08 1.46
CA CYS A 140 -6.47 -5.77 1.97
C CYS A 140 -5.79 -4.91 0.88
N LEU A 141 -4.85 -5.48 0.12
CA LEU A 141 -4.20 -4.78 -0.99
C LEU A 141 -5.18 -4.39 -2.10
N ARG A 142 -6.11 -5.28 -2.45
CA ARG A 142 -7.16 -5.01 -3.44
C ARG A 142 -8.04 -3.85 -2.98
N LEU A 143 -8.57 -3.90 -1.76
CA LEU A 143 -9.38 -2.82 -1.19
C LEU A 143 -8.64 -1.48 -1.20
N LEU A 144 -7.38 -1.47 -0.73
CA LEU A 144 -6.54 -0.26 -0.72
C LEU A 144 -6.24 0.25 -2.15
N THR A 145 -6.31 -0.62 -3.17
CA THR A 145 -6.06 -0.29 -4.57
C THR A 145 -7.31 0.21 -5.28
N THR A 146 -8.43 -0.49 -5.18
CA THR A 146 -9.64 -0.24 -5.96
C THR A 146 -10.61 0.68 -5.21
N GLY A 147 -10.54 0.70 -3.88
CA GLY A 147 -11.58 1.31 -3.05
C GLY A 147 -12.86 0.48 -2.98
N SER A 148 -12.81 -0.79 -3.37
CA SER A 148 -13.96 -1.71 -3.38
C SER A 148 -13.53 -3.08 -2.86
N PRO A 149 -14.36 -3.74 -2.05
CA PRO A 149 -14.02 -5.05 -1.51
C PRO A 149 -14.18 -6.12 -2.60
N THR A 150 -13.33 -7.15 -2.60
CA THR A 150 -13.36 -8.21 -3.61
C THR A 150 -14.54 -9.18 -3.44
N VAL A 151 -15.11 -9.22 -2.24
CA VAL A 151 -16.23 -10.07 -1.83
C VAL A 151 -17.19 -9.17 -1.06
N LYS A 152 -18.52 -9.39 -1.18
CA LYS A 152 -19.50 -8.78 -0.26
C LYS A 152 -18.97 -9.02 1.15
N THR A 153 -18.44 -7.99 1.79
CA THR A 153 -17.99 -8.07 3.18
C THR A 153 -19.17 -8.59 3.96
N MET A 154 -18.99 -9.78 4.54
CA MET A 154 -19.91 -10.38 5.50
C MET A 154 -20.24 -9.29 6.52
N GLY A 155 -21.52 -8.90 6.53
CA GLY A 155 -22.09 -8.11 7.60
C GLY A 155 -22.08 -8.88 8.90
#